data_AF-A0A265NB04-F1
#
_entry.id   AF-A0A265NB04-F1
#
_cell.length_a   1.000
_cell.length_b   1.000
_cell.length_c   1.000
_cell.angle_alpha   90.00
_cell.angle_beta   90.00
_cell.angle_gamma   90.00
#
_symmetry.space_group_name_H-M   'P 1'
#
loop_
_entity.id
_entity.type
_entity.pdbx_description
1 polymer ?
#
loop_
_entity_poly.entity_id
_entity_poly.type
_entity_poly.pdbx_seq_one_letter_code
_entity_poly.pdbx_strand_id
1 'polypeptide(L)'
;MNMTEEKKQGTYFMLSTETKEKIKVAANENHMSQANAIALMVDAYFENREEEHILLKNTISNLLDEKLAFMKDEMNRIQVATNVIDRDTKIILEFMNHYYLVNKFKNLITTEEFKTNGMDQAEQLVQKRIHKQRKKKLDYERQIELKKQKHSESQE
;
A
#
# COMPACT_ATOMS: atom_id res chain seq x y z
N MET A 1 -18.08 -35.11 38.83
CA MET A 1 -17.49 -34.00 38.04
C MET A 1 -16.76 -33.12 39.04
N ASN A 2 -15.43 -33.21 39.10
CA ASN A 2 -14.65 -32.42 40.05
C ASN A 2 -14.43 -31.03 39.46
N MET A 3 -15.07 -30.04 40.07
CA MET A 3 -14.72 -28.64 39.87
C MET A 3 -13.32 -28.44 40.45
N THR A 4 -12.33 -28.20 39.60
CA THR A 4 -11.02 -27.73 40.03
C THR A 4 -11.20 -26.37 40.69
N GLU A 5 -11.21 -26.33 42.02
CA GLU A 5 -11.14 -25.08 42.77
C GLU A 5 -9.82 -24.39 42.45
N GLU A 6 -9.89 -23.26 41.75
CA GLU A 6 -8.74 -22.40 41.52
C GLU A 6 -8.17 -21.94 42.87
N LYS A 7 -6.88 -22.16 43.08
CA LYS A 7 -6.17 -21.73 44.29
C LYS A 7 -6.10 -20.20 44.32
N LYS A 8 -7.02 -19.57 45.05
CA LYS A 8 -7.02 -18.12 45.29
C LYS A 8 -5.86 -17.76 46.21
N GLN A 9 -5.03 -16.80 45.80
CA GLN A 9 -3.96 -16.23 46.61
C GLN A 9 -4.36 -14.82 47.08
N GLY A 10 -4.22 -14.55 48.39
CA GLY A 10 -4.48 -13.23 48.95
C GLY A 10 -3.37 -12.26 48.57
N THR A 11 -3.72 -11.07 48.09
CA THR A 11 -2.76 -10.00 47.75
C THR A 11 -3.31 -8.66 48.21
N TYR A 12 -2.44 -7.77 48.68
CA TYR A 12 -2.80 -6.42 49.11
C TYR A 12 -2.60 -5.43 47.95
N PHE A 13 -3.63 -4.63 47.67
CA PHE A 13 -3.58 -3.56 46.66
C PHE A 13 -3.97 -2.22 47.29
N MET A 14 -3.21 -1.18 46.95
CA MET A 14 -3.58 0.21 47.25
C MET A 14 -4.59 0.66 46.19
N LEU A 15 -5.81 1.00 46.63
CA LEU A 15 -6.87 1.50 45.75
C LEU A 15 -7.29 2.89 46.18
N SER A 16 -7.69 3.73 45.22
CA SER A 16 -8.34 5.00 45.55
C SER A 16 -9.69 4.76 46.24
N THR A 17 -10.15 5.76 46.99
CA THR A 17 -11.46 5.71 47.65
C THR A 17 -12.59 5.48 46.64
N GLU A 18 -12.51 6.13 45.49
CA GLU A 18 -13.48 5.99 44.39
C GLU A 18 -13.52 4.58 43.82
N THR A 19 -12.35 3.97 43.55
CA THR A 19 -12.30 2.59 43.03
C THR A 19 -12.85 1.59 44.05
N LYS A 20 -12.60 1.81 45.34
CA LYS A 20 -13.15 0.97 46.41
C LYS A 20 -14.68 1.05 46.49
N GLU A 21 -15.26 2.23 46.25
CA GLU A 21 -16.71 2.40 46.17
C GLU A 21 -17.29 1.72 44.94
N LYS A 22 -16.67 1.87 43.77
CA LYS A 22 -17.08 1.17 42.54
C LYS A 22 -17.09 -0.34 42.70
N ILE A 23 -16.08 -0.93 43.35
CA ILE A 23 -16.03 -2.37 43.64
C ILE A 23 -17.18 -2.80 44.56
N LYS A 24 -17.53 -1.99 45.57
CA LYS A 24 -18.65 -2.29 46.47
C LYS A 24 -19.98 -2.27 45.72
N VAL A 25 -20.19 -1.29 44.86
CA VAL A 25 -21.41 -1.18 44.03
C VAL A 25 -21.53 -2.42 43.14
N ALA A 26 -20.48 -2.75 42.39
CA ALA A 26 -20.48 -3.92 41.51
C ALA A 26 -20.71 -5.25 42.27
N ALA A 27 -20.12 -5.40 43.46
CA ALA A 27 -20.31 -6.57 44.31
C ALA A 27 -21.77 -6.71 44.81
N ASN A 28 -22.39 -5.59 45.19
CA ASN A 28 -23.77 -5.56 45.66
C ASN A 28 -24.75 -5.83 44.53
N GLU A 29 -24.55 -5.21 43.36
CA GLU A 29 -25.38 -5.39 42.16
C GLU A 29 -25.36 -6.84 41.65
N ASN A 30 -24.20 -7.50 41.72
CA ASN A 30 -24.05 -8.87 41.26
C ASN A 30 -24.18 -9.91 42.39
N HIS A 31 -24.61 -9.50 43.59
CA HIS A 31 -24.80 -10.37 44.76
C HIS A 31 -23.61 -11.30 45.07
N MET A 32 -22.39 -10.78 44.94
CA MET A 32 -21.16 -11.56 45.08
C MET A 32 -20.15 -10.89 46.00
N SER A 33 -19.11 -11.63 46.38
CA SER A 33 -18.01 -11.06 47.16
C SER A 33 -17.24 -10.02 46.32
N GLN A 34 -16.65 -9.02 46.97
CA GLN A 34 -15.81 -8.02 46.30
C GLN A 34 -14.67 -8.66 45.52
N ALA A 35 -14.09 -9.76 46.02
CA ALA A 35 -13.05 -10.50 45.32
C ALA A 35 -13.55 -11.11 43.99
N ASN A 36 -14.76 -11.69 43.99
CA ASN A 36 -15.35 -12.24 42.78
C ASN A 36 -15.82 -11.14 41.82
N ALA A 37 -16.29 -10.00 42.33
CA ALA A 37 -16.63 -8.85 41.50
C ALA A 37 -15.39 -8.27 40.79
N ILE A 38 -14.25 -8.23 41.48
CA ILE A 38 -12.97 -7.84 40.87
C ILE A 38 -12.57 -8.84 39.78
N ALA A 39 -12.65 -10.15 40.05
CA ALA A 39 -12.35 -11.17 39.04
C ALA A 39 -13.22 -11.00 37.79
N LEU A 40 -14.54 -10.86 37.97
CA LEU A 40 -15.49 -10.63 36.87
C LEU A 40 -15.15 -9.36 36.07
N MET A 41 -14.81 -8.25 36.74
CA MET A 41 -14.41 -7.02 36.05
C MET A 41 -13.09 -7.17 35.27
N VAL A 42 -12.14 -7.95 35.80
CA VAL A 42 -10.87 -8.23 35.14
C VAL A 42 -11.11 -9.13 33.92
N ASP A 43 -11.90 -10.18 34.06
CA ASP A 43 -12.26 -11.09 32.96
C ASP A 43 -13.00 -10.32 31.86
N ALA A 44 -14.01 -9.52 32.23
CA ALA A 44 -14.73 -8.66 31.29
C ALA A 44 -13.82 -7.64 30.61
N TYR A 45 -12.80 -7.10 31.28
CA TYR A 45 -11.83 -6.19 30.66
C TYR A 45 -11.01 -6.90 29.57
N PHE A 46 -10.57 -8.14 29.82
CA PHE A 46 -9.81 -8.91 28.84
C PHE A 46 -10.69 -9.40 27.68
N GLU A 47 -11.92 -9.84 27.94
CA GLU A 47 -12.89 -10.23 26.91
C GLU A 47 -13.25 -9.05 26.00
N ASN A 48 -13.64 -7.90 26.56
CA ASN A 48 -13.97 -6.71 25.77
C ASN A 48 -12.78 -6.21 24.95
N ARG A 49 -11.57 -6.33 25.49
CA ARG A 49 -10.35 -5.94 24.76
C ARG A 49 -10.09 -6.85 23.57
N GLU A 50 -10.28 -8.16 23.72
CA GLU A 50 -10.17 -9.09 22.59
C GLU A 50 -11.24 -8.83 21.52
N GLU A 51 -12.49 -8.62 21.93
CA GLU A 51 -13.59 -8.28 21.02
C GLU A 51 -13.36 -6.96 20.27
N GLU A 52 -12.92 -5.91 20.95
CA GLU A 52 -12.61 -4.61 20.35
C GLU A 52 -11.47 -4.72 19.33
N HIS A 53 -10.42 -5.48 19.66
CA HIS A 53 -9.31 -5.74 18.73
C HIS A 53 -9.75 -6.56 17.50
N ILE A 54 -10.62 -7.56 17.68
CA ILE A 54 -11.19 -8.35 16.57
C ILE A 54 -12.05 -7.47 15.68
N LEU A 55 -12.93 -6.65 16.25
CA LEU A 55 -13.81 -5.75 15.51
C LEU A 55 -13.01 -4.70 14.72
N LEU A 56 -11.99 -4.11 15.34
CA LEU A 56 -11.08 -3.17 14.68
C LEU A 56 -10.33 -3.85 13.52
N LYS A 57 -9.79 -5.04 13.75
CA LYS A 57 -9.10 -5.82 12.71
C LYS A 57 -10.02 -6.12 11.53
N ASN A 58 -11.23 -6.58 11.80
CA ASN A 58 -12.22 -6.89 10.76
C ASN A 58 -12.62 -5.63 9.97
N THR A 59 -12.80 -4.50 10.65
CA THR A 59 -13.13 -3.22 10.01
C THR A 59 -12.00 -2.77 9.09
N ILE A 60 -10.75 -2.85 9.54
CA ILE A 60 -9.58 -2.51 8.73
C ILE A 60 -9.45 -3.46 7.54
N SER A 61 -9.60 -4.77 7.75
CA SER A 61 -9.55 -5.76 6.67
C SER A 61 -10.63 -5.51 5.61
N ASN A 62 -11.88 -5.26 6.01
CA ASN A 62 -12.97 -4.99 5.08
C ASN A 62 -12.73 -3.70 4.28
N LEU A 63 -12.25 -2.62 4.94
CA LEU A 63 -11.93 -1.38 4.26
C LEU A 63 -10.79 -1.57 3.25
N LEU A 64 -9.75 -2.34 3.62
CA LEU A 64 -8.65 -2.67 2.71
C LEU A 64 -9.14 -3.52 1.54
N ASP A 65 -9.96 -4.53 1.78
CA ASP A 65 -10.49 -5.39 0.71
C ASP A 65 -11.37 -4.60 -0.26
N GLU A 66 -12.22 -3.69 0.23
CA GLU A 66 -13.03 -2.81 -0.62
C GLU A 66 -12.15 -1.90 -1.49
N LYS A 67 -11.14 -1.26 -0.89
CA LYS A 67 -10.24 -0.34 -1.62
C LYS A 67 -9.32 -1.09 -2.58
N LEU A 68 -8.88 -2.30 -2.23
CA LEU A 68 -7.99 -3.11 -3.06
C LEU A 68 -8.75 -3.92 -4.11
N ALA A 69 -10.06 -4.14 -3.98
CA ALA A 69 -10.86 -4.84 -4.98
C ALA A 69 -10.78 -4.15 -6.35
N PHE A 70 -10.91 -2.82 -6.38
CA PHE A 70 -10.77 -2.03 -7.61
C PHE A 70 -9.35 -2.17 -8.22
N MET A 71 -8.32 -2.15 -7.37
CA MET A 71 -6.94 -2.33 -7.84
C MET A 71 -6.71 -3.74 -8.42
N LYS A 72 -7.28 -4.78 -7.80
CA LYS A 72 -7.21 -6.16 -8.31
C LYS A 72 -7.86 -6.29 -9.69
N ASP A 73 -9.02 -5.66 -9.87
CA ASP A 73 -9.74 -5.66 -11.15
C ASP A 73 -8.95 -4.94 -12.25
N GLU A 74 -8.39 -3.76 -11.94
CA GLU A 74 -7.53 -3.03 -12.87
C GLU A 74 -6.26 -3.81 -13.22
N MET A 75 -5.61 -4.43 -12.23
CA MET A 75 -4.46 -5.30 -12.48
C MET A 75 -4.80 -6.48 -13.39
N ASN A 76 -5.97 -7.09 -13.21
CA ASN A 76 -6.43 -8.18 -14.06
C ASN A 76 -6.66 -7.71 -15.51
N ARG A 77 -7.28 -6.52 -15.70
CA ARG A 77 -7.42 -5.90 -17.02
C ARG A 77 -6.06 -5.67 -17.69
N ILE A 78 -5.09 -5.15 -16.95
CA ILE A 78 -3.73 -4.94 -17.45
C ILE A 78 -3.11 -6.27 -17.88
N GLN A 79 -3.21 -7.32 -17.06
CA GLN A 79 -2.68 -8.64 -17.40
C GLN A 79 -3.30 -9.22 -18.68
N VAL A 80 -4.63 -9.10 -18.84
CA VAL A 80 -5.31 -9.54 -20.06
C VAL A 80 -4.80 -8.76 -21.28
N ALA A 81 -4.69 -7.43 -21.16
CA ALA A 81 -4.15 -6.59 -22.24
C ALA A 81 -2.70 -6.97 -22.60
N THR A 82 -1.85 -7.20 -21.61
CA THR A 82 -0.46 -7.64 -21.83
C THR A 82 -0.40 -8.98 -22.56
N ASN A 83 -1.28 -9.93 -22.23
CA ASN A 83 -1.33 -11.23 -22.91
C ASN A 83 -1.77 -11.11 -24.38
N VAL A 84 -2.70 -10.22 -24.67
CA VAL A 84 -3.10 -9.92 -26.07
C VAL A 84 -1.93 -9.31 -26.82
N ILE A 85 -1.26 -8.31 -26.24
CA ILE A 85 -0.09 -7.65 -26.84
C ILE A 85 1.03 -8.66 -27.10
N ASP A 86 1.32 -9.56 -26.15
CA ASP A 86 2.35 -10.60 -26.32
C ASP A 86 2.00 -11.54 -27.48
N ARG A 87 0.74 -11.97 -27.58
CA ARG A 87 0.27 -12.79 -28.70
C ARG A 87 0.42 -12.06 -30.03
N ASP A 88 -0.06 -10.83 -30.13
CA ASP A 88 -0.01 -10.05 -31.36
C ASP A 88 1.44 -9.76 -31.76
N THR A 89 2.32 -9.47 -30.79
CA THR A 89 3.76 -9.28 -31.02
C THR A 89 4.42 -10.55 -31.57
N LYS A 90 4.06 -11.72 -31.03
CA LYS A 90 4.55 -13.01 -31.57
C LYS A 90 4.07 -13.25 -32.99
N ILE A 91 2.80 -12.97 -33.29
CA ILE A 91 2.26 -13.10 -34.66
C ILE A 91 3.02 -12.18 -35.62
N ILE A 92 3.27 -10.92 -35.22
CA ILE A 92 4.04 -9.97 -36.02
C ILE A 92 5.48 -10.46 -36.22
N LEU A 93 6.12 -11.01 -35.18
CA LEU A 93 7.47 -11.54 -35.28
C LEU A 93 7.56 -12.71 -36.27
N GLU A 94 6.61 -13.66 -36.20
CA GLU A 94 6.52 -14.77 -37.16
C GLU A 94 6.26 -14.28 -38.58
N PHE A 95 5.37 -13.30 -38.75
CA PHE A 95 5.13 -12.67 -40.04
C PHE A 95 6.39 -12.01 -40.60
N MET A 96 7.13 -11.24 -39.77
CA MET A 96 8.36 -10.58 -40.19
C MET A 96 9.45 -11.59 -40.53
N ASN A 97 9.59 -12.67 -39.76
CA ASN A 97 10.49 -13.77 -40.08
C ASN A 97 10.14 -14.43 -41.42
N HIS A 98 8.86 -14.75 -41.64
CA HIS A 98 8.39 -15.29 -42.92
C HIS A 98 8.69 -14.34 -44.08
N TYR A 99 8.31 -13.07 -43.94
CA TYR A 99 8.56 -12.03 -44.93
C TYR A 99 10.06 -11.90 -45.25
N TYR A 100 10.90 -12.00 -44.23
CA TYR A 100 12.34 -11.89 -44.39
C TYR A 100 12.95 -13.09 -45.13
N LEU A 101 12.51 -14.31 -44.80
CA LEU A 101 12.97 -15.55 -45.42
C LEU A 101 12.50 -15.70 -46.88
N VAL A 102 11.22 -15.42 -47.16
CA VAL A 102 10.66 -15.55 -48.52
C VAL A 102 11.31 -14.59 -49.50
N ASN A 103 11.55 -13.35 -49.08
CA ASN A 103 12.20 -12.34 -49.92
C ASN A 103 13.73 -12.49 -49.96
N LYS A 104 14.30 -13.44 -49.21
CA LYS A 104 15.74 -13.73 -49.15
C LYS A 104 16.58 -12.49 -48.84
N PHE A 105 16.11 -11.64 -47.94
CA PHE A 105 16.91 -10.50 -47.50
C PHE A 105 18.21 -11.00 -46.89
N LYS A 106 19.34 -10.46 -47.35
CA LYS A 106 20.66 -10.91 -46.91
C LYS A 106 21.04 -10.29 -45.56
N ASN A 107 20.65 -9.05 -45.32
CA ASN A 107 21.02 -8.27 -44.14
C ASN A 107 19.80 -7.54 -43.55
N LEU A 108 19.72 -7.48 -42.22
CA LEU A 108 18.73 -6.68 -41.51
C LEU A 108 19.23 -5.25 -41.49
N ILE A 109 18.68 -4.41 -42.36
CA ILE A 109 19.05 -2.99 -42.42
C ILE A 109 18.39 -2.27 -41.25
N THR A 110 19.18 -1.63 -40.41
CA THR A 110 18.65 -0.83 -39.30
C THR A 110 18.32 0.58 -39.78
N THR A 111 17.45 1.28 -39.04
CA THR A 111 17.15 2.69 -39.31
C THR A 111 18.36 3.62 -39.10
N GLU A 112 19.47 3.17 -38.54
CA GLU A 112 20.72 3.95 -38.54
C GLU A 112 21.49 3.81 -39.86
N GLU A 113 21.33 2.69 -40.58
CA GLU A 113 22.01 2.45 -41.86
C GLU A 113 21.27 3.09 -43.04
N PHE A 114 19.93 3.10 -43.02
CA PHE A 114 19.11 3.74 -44.06
C PHE A 114 17.91 4.46 -43.43
N LYS A 115 17.98 5.80 -43.39
CA LYS A 115 16.88 6.70 -43.04
C LYS A 115 16.49 7.55 -44.24
N THR A 116 15.20 7.89 -44.32
CA THR A 116 14.74 8.90 -45.26
C THR A 116 15.01 10.29 -44.69
N ASN A 117 15.28 11.27 -45.55
CA ASN A 117 15.53 12.66 -45.10
C ASN A 117 14.41 13.21 -44.20
N GLY A 118 13.16 12.82 -44.44
CA GLY A 118 12.03 13.23 -43.59
C GLY A 118 12.09 12.64 -42.18
N MET A 119 12.60 11.41 -42.04
CA MET A 119 12.75 10.74 -40.75
C MET A 119 13.87 11.38 -39.93
N ASP A 120 15.00 11.72 -40.56
CA ASP A 120 16.09 12.48 -39.91
C ASP A 120 15.61 13.84 -39.40
N GLN A 121 14.84 14.57 -40.22
CA GLN A 121 14.28 15.85 -39.83
C GLN A 121 13.31 15.73 -38.65
N ALA A 122 12.44 14.72 -38.66
CA ALA A 122 11.50 14.47 -37.59
C ALA A 122 12.22 14.12 -36.28
N GLU A 123 13.24 13.26 -36.33
CA GLU A 123 14.01 12.85 -35.16
C GLU A 123 14.78 14.04 -34.55
N GLN A 124 15.46 14.85 -35.38
CA GLN A 124 16.12 16.07 -34.91
C GLN A 124 15.14 17.04 -34.24
N LEU A 125 13.93 17.17 -34.78
CA LEU A 125 12.89 18.03 -34.22
C LEU A 125 12.41 17.50 -32.86
N VAL A 126 12.18 16.20 -32.74
CA VAL A 126 11.79 15.54 -31.50
C VAL A 126 12.89 15.65 -30.45
N GLN A 127 14.15 15.35 -30.80
CA GLN A 127 15.30 15.52 -29.90
C GLN A 127 15.41 16.97 -29.41
N LYS A 128 15.27 17.96 -30.30
CA LYS A 128 15.23 19.38 -29.90
C LYS A 128 14.08 19.69 -28.93
N ARG A 129 12.89 19.12 -29.13
CA ARG A 129 11.75 19.27 -28.20
C ARG A 129 12.04 18.64 -26.84
N ILE A 130 12.57 17.41 -26.81
CA ILE A 130 12.92 16.69 -25.58
C ILE A 130 13.99 17.46 -24.81
N HIS A 131 15.07 17.90 -25.47
CA HIS A 131 16.10 18.72 -24.84
C HIS A 131 15.55 20.04 -24.29
N LYS A 132 14.66 20.70 -25.03
CA LYS A 132 14.00 21.94 -24.57
C LYS A 132 13.14 21.70 -23.33
N GLN A 133 12.36 20.60 -23.30
CA GLN A 133 11.54 20.24 -22.15
C GLN A 133 12.41 19.87 -20.94
N ARG A 134 13.47 19.09 -21.14
CA ARG A 134 14.42 18.70 -20.08
C ARG A 134 15.15 19.91 -19.50
N LYS A 135 15.59 20.84 -20.35
CA LYS A 135 16.21 22.10 -19.91
C LYS A 135 15.23 22.93 -19.07
N LYS A 136 13.98 23.10 -19.52
CA LYS A 136 12.94 23.80 -18.75
C LYS A 136 12.71 23.17 -17.36
N LYS A 137 12.70 21.84 -17.28
CA LYS A 137 12.55 21.12 -16.01
C LYS A 137 13.73 21.40 -15.07
N LEU A 138 14.96 21.27 -15.57
CA LEU A 138 16.18 21.53 -14.80
C LEU A 138 16.27 22.99 -14.34
N ASP A 139 15.90 23.94 -15.20
CA ASP A 139 15.88 25.38 -14.85
C ASP A 139 14.85 25.66 -13.75
N TYR A 140 13.69 25.02 -13.79
CA TYR A 140 12.66 25.13 -12.75
C TYR A 140 13.11 24.53 -11.41
N GLU A 141 13.72 23.34 -11.43
CA GLU A 141 14.27 22.68 -10.24
C GLU A 141 15.36 23.54 -9.58
N ARG A 142 16.30 24.08 -10.38
CA ARG A 142 17.35 24.98 -9.90
C ARG A 142 16.77 26.26 -9.27
N GLN A 143 15.68 26.82 -9.81
CA GLN A 143 15.02 27.98 -9.20
C GLN A 143 14.37 27.66 -7.86
N ILE A 144 13.80 26.45 -7.71
CA ILE A 144 13.24 26.00 -6.43
C ILE A 144 14.36 25.83 -5.39
N GLU A 145 15.49 25.23 -5.76
CA GLU A 145 16.64 25.05 -4.86
C GLU A 145 17.20 26.39 -4.38
N LEU A 146 17.39 27.35 -5.28
CA LEU A 146 17.86 28.70 -4.93
C LEU A 146 16.88 29.44 -4.00
N LYS A 147 15.57 29.24 -4.16
CA LYS A 147 14.57 29.81 -3.24
C LYS A 147 14.61 29.17 -1.87
N LYS A 148 14.85 27.84 -1.79
CA LYS A 148 14.99 27.13 -0.53
C LYS A 148 16.24 27.58 0.23
N GLN A 149 17.37 27.73 -0.44
CA GLN A 149 18.63 28.22 0.14
C GLN A 149 18.50 29.65 0.69
N LYS A 150 17.86 30.55 -0.06
CA LYS A 150 17.61 31.92 0.42
C LYS A 150 16.67 31.98 1.63
N HIS A 151 15.73 31.03 1.75
CA HIS A 151 14.81 30.98 2.88
C HIS A 151 15.47 30.42 4.15
N SER A 152 16.43 29.49 4.01
CA SER A 152 17.23 29.02 5.14
C SER A 152 18.23 30.06 5.64
N GLU A 153 18.84 30.86 4.76
CA GLU A 153 19.79 31.92 5.13
C GLU A 153 19.14 33.17 5.75
N SER A 154 17.82 33.31 5.67
CA SER A 154 17.07 34.45 6.26
C SER A 154 16.36 34.09 7.57
N GLN A 155 16.56 32.87 8.07
CA GLN A 155 16.07 32.38 9.36
C GLN A 155 17.19 32.11 10.38
N GLU A 156 18.45 32.36 10.01
CA GLU A 156 19.62 32.50 10.90
C GLU A 156 19.94 33.98 11.14
#